data_AF-X1IEW6-F1
#
_entry.id   AF-X1IEW6-F1
#
_cell.length_a   1.000
_cell.length_b   1.000
_cell.length_c   1.000
_cell.angle_alpha   90.00
_cell.angle_beta   90.00
_cell.angle_gamma   90.00
#
_symmetry.space_group_name_H-M   'P 1'
#
loop_
_entity.id
_entity.type
_entity.pdbx_description
1 polymer ?
#
loop_
_entity_poly.entity_id
_entity_poly.type
_entity_poly.pdbx_seq_one_letter_code
_entity_poly.pdbx_strand_id
1 'polypeptide(L)'
;FNNAIIDAAKRNITVKVITQPETTRKILKENGVDIKEFQSRKTIHTKLMIIDGQIIIVGSHNYTKNAFNLNEEVSVITNEPETVNRLKQYFDNLWSLY
;
A
#
# COMPACT_ATOMS: atom_id res chain seq x y z
N PHE A 1 10.68 2.08 4.70
CA PHE A 1 9.39 1.42 4.48
C PHE A 1 9.51 0.20 3.58
N ASN A 2 10.11 0.32 2.38
CA ASN A 2 10.29 -0.81 1.45
C ASN A 2 10.94 -2.05 2.09
N ASN A 3 11.95 -1.87 2.96
CA ASN A 3 12.55 -3.00 3.68
C ASN A 3 11.52 -3.76 4.54
N ALA A 4 10.60 -3.06 5.22
CA ALA A 4 9.57 -3.71 6.03
C ALA A 4 8.60 -4.55 5.19
N ILE A 5 8.26 -4.08 3.98
CA ILE A 5 7.47 -4.84 3.00
C ILE A 5 8.23 -6.09 2.54
N ILE A 6 9.51 -5.93 2.20
CA ILE A 6 10.38 -7.03 1.76
C ILE A 6 10.56 -8.07 2.88
N ASP A 7 10.77 -7.62 4.11
CA ASP A 7 10.94 -8.49 5.27
C ASP A 7 9.64 -9.26 5.58
N ALA A 8 8.48 -8.65 5.36
CA ALA A 8 7.20 -9.35 5.45
C ALA A 8 7.09 -10.46 4.39
N ALA A 9 7.41 -10.17 3.13
CA ALA A 9 7.42 -11.18 2.07
C ALA A 9 8.41 -12.33 2.38
N LYS A 10 9.60 -12.02 2.89
CA LYS A 10 10.59 -13.03 3.34
C LYS A 10 10.11 -13.90 4.49
N ARG A 11 9.16 -13.41 5.31
CA ARG A 11 8.46 -14.20 6.34
C ARG A 11 7.29 -15.01 5.77
N ASN A 12 7.16 -15.11 4.45
CA ASN A 12 6.03 -15.75 3.75
C ASN A 12 4.66 -15.12 4.06
N ILE A 13 4.64 -13.83 4.43
CA ILE A 13 3.40 -13.07 4.51
C ILE A 13 3.02 -12.65 3.10
N THR A 14 1.76 -12.88 2.71
CA THR A 14 1.24 -12.40 1.43
C THR A 14 1.21 -10.87 1.43
N VAL A 15 1.99 -10.25 0.54
CA VAL A 15 2.02 -8.78 0.39
C VAL A 15 1.66 -8.40 -1.03
N LYS A 16 0.56 -7.64 -1.16
CA LYS A 16 0.03 -7.11 -2.42
C LYS A 16 0.27 -5.61 -2.49
N VAL A 17 0.89 -5.12 -3.56
CA VAL A 17 1.24 -3.71 -3.71
C VAL A 17 0.84 -3.19 -5.09
N ILE A 18 0.20 -2.02 -5.10
CA ILE A 18 -0.03 -1.20 -6.30
C ILE A 18 0.76 0.09 -6.11
N THR A 19 1.71 0.39 -7.01
CA THR A 19 2.55 1.59 -6.88
C THR A 19 3.08 2.10 -8.22
N GLN A 20 3.24 3.42 -8.33
CA GLN A 20 3.63 4.12 -9.56
C GLN A 20 5.14 4.23 -9.83
N PRO A 21 6.03 4.38 -8.83
CA PRO A 21 7.47 4.46 -9.10
C PRO A 21 8.02 3.12 -9.61
N GLU A 22 8.56 3.12 -10.83
CA GLU A 22 9.10 1.93 -11.49
C GLU A 22 10.23 1.27 -10.69
N THR A 23 11.13 2.08 -10.16
CA THR A 23 12.25 1.60 -9.32
C THR A 23 11.75 0.85 -8.09
N THR A 24 10.68 1.35 -7.44
CA THR A 24 10.08 0.68 -6.28
C THR A 24 9.39 -0.61 -6.71
N ARG A 25 8.64 -0.61 -7.81
CA ARG A 25 8.02 -1.84 -8.34
C ARG A 25 9.05 -2.95 -8.58
N LYS A 26 10.15 -2.60 -9.26
CA LYS A 26 11.21 -3.56 -9.61
C LYS A 26 11.82 -4.19 -8.35
N ILE A 27 12.24 -3.36 -7.40
CA ILE A 27 12.87 -3.84 -6.15
C ILE A 27 11.91 -4.74 -5.36
N LEU A 28 10.64 -4.36 -5.22
CA LEU A 28 9.66 -5.16 -4.48
C LEU A 28 9.37 -6.49 -5.19
N LYS A 29 9.18 -6.46 -6.51
CA LYS A 29 8.92 -7.67 -7.32
C LYS A 29 10.10 -8.66 -7.27
N GLU A 30 11.33 -8.16 -7.36
CA GLU A 30 12.55 -8.97 -7.23
C GLU A 30 12.70 -9.63 -5.85
N ASN A 31 12.02 -9.10 -4.83
CA ASN A 31 12.01 -9.63 -3.47
C ASN A 31 10.73 -10.43 -3.12
N GLY A 32 9.98 -10.89 -4.12
CA GLY A 32 8.85 -11.81 -3.92
C GLY A 32 7.55 -11.14 -3.48
N VAL A 33 7.41 -9.82 -3.66
CA VAL A 33 6.16 -9.10 -3.40
C VAL A 33 5.25 -9.16 -4.62
N ASP A 34 3.97 -9.47 -4.42
CA ASP A 34 2.97 -9.41 -5.49
C ASP A 34 2.72 -7.95 -5.88
N ILE A 35 3.11 -7.59 -7.09
CA ILE A 35 3.04 -6.23 -7.61
C ILE A 35 2.11 -6.20 -8.82
N LYS A 36 1.17 -5.26 -8.83
CA LYS A 36 0.42 -4.90 -10.04
C LYS A 36 0.89 -3.57 -10.60
N GLU A 37 1.09 -3.55 -11.91
CA GLU A 37 1.39 -2.34 -12.65
C GLU A 37 0.11 -1.65 -13.07
N PHE A 38 0.00 -0.37 -12.75
CA PHE A 38 -1.15 0.41 -13.15
C PHE A 38 -0.82 1.24 -14.39
N GLN A 39 -1.37 0.86 -15.53
CA GLN A 39 -1.31 1.63 -16.78
C GLN A 39 -2.68 2.24 -17.07
N SER A 40 -2.92 3.46 -16.58
CA SER A 40 -4.11 4.24 -16.91
C SER A 40 -3.79 5.72 -16.95
N ARG A 41 -4.67 6.48 -17.60
CA ARG A 41 -4.66 7.95 -17.54
C ARG A 41 -5.12 8.49 -16.18
N LYS A 42 -5.78 7.66 -15.35
CA LYS A 42 -6.15 8.01 -13.98
C LYS A 42 -4.95 7.82 -13.05
N THR A 43 -4.89 8.57 -11.95
CA THR A 43 -3.86 8.42 -10.91
C THR A 43 -4.47 7.84 -9.65
N ILE A 44 -3.79 6.88 -9.01
CA ILE A 44 -4.17 6.41 -7.67
C ILE A 44 -3.44 7.31 -6.67
N HIS A 45 -4.16 8.28 -6.10
CA HIS A 45 -3.59 9.20 -5.11
C HIS A 45 -3.83 8.74 -3.66
N THR A 46 -4.48 7.60 -3.46
CA THR A 46 -4.73 7.02 -2.15
C THR A 46 -3.45 6.45 -1.56
N LYS A 47 -3.20 6.72 -0.27
CA LYS A 47 -2.12 6.08 0.49
C LYS A 47 -2.77 5.27 1.60
N LEU A 48 -2.86 3.98 1.33
CA LEU A 48 -3.63 3.02 2.10
C LEU A 48 -2.76 1.81 2.38
N MET A 49 -2.83 1.32 3.62
CA MET A 49 -2.31 0.01 4.01
C MET A 49 -3.40 -0.74 4.76
N ILE A 50 -3.52 -2.03 4.45
CA ILE A 50 -4.45 -2.95 5.08
C ILE A 50 -3.61 -4.09 5.65
N ILE A 51 -3.72 -4.32 6.95
CA ILE A 51 -2.98 -5.37 7.66
C ILE A 51 -4.01 -6.41 8.13
N ASP A 52 -3.77 -7.67 7.76
CA ASP A 52 -4.59 -8.85 8.11
C ASP A 52 -6.10 -8.72 7.84
N GLY A 53 -6.48 -7.81 6.93
CA GLY A 53 -7.88 -7.49 6.64
C GLY A 53 -8.64 -6.88 7.82
N GLN A 54 -7.93 -6.32 8.81
CA GLN A 54 -8.49 -5.86 10.08
C GLN A 54 -8.05 -4.45 10.49
N ILE A 55 -6.86 -4.03 10.08
CA ILE A 55 -6.31 -2.71 10.43
C ILE A 55 -6.11 -1.92 9.14
N ILE A 56 -6.63 -0.70 9.15
CA ILE A 56 -6.41 0.29 8.11
C ILE A 56 -5.44 1.35 8.63
N ILE A 57 -4.47 1.69 7.79
CA ILE A 57 -3.71 2.93 7.89
C ILE A 57 -3.98 3.74 6.62
N VAL A 58 -4.51 4.94 6.77
CA VAL A 58 -4.82 5.84 5.66
C VAL A 58 -4.49 7.28 6.04
N GLY A 59 -3.99 8.06 5.10
CA GLY A 59 -3.57 9.43 5.39
C GLY A 59 -3.18 10.24 4.17
N SER A 60 -2.69 11.45 4.42
CA SER A 60 -2.15 12.36 3.40
C SER A 60 -0.76 11.93 2.92
N HIS A 61 -0.01 11.24 3.79
CA HIS A 61 1.40 10.91 3.58
C HIS A 61 1.63 9.90 2.46
N ASN A 62 2.71 10.10 1.71
CA ASN A 62 3.32 9.03 0.92
C ASN A 62 4.23 8.16 1.80
N TYR A 63 4.55 6.95 1.36
CA TYR A 63 5.52 6.07 2.06
C TYR A 63 6.97 6.46 1.73
N THR A 64 7.33 7.72 1.95
CA THR A 64 8.65 8.28 1.62
C THR A 64 9.33 8.88 2.85
N LYS A 65 10.66 9.01 2.82
CA LYS A 65 11.43 9.56 3.94
C LYS A 65 10.96 10.98 4.33
N ASN A 66 10.65 11.82 3.35
CA ASN A 66 10.23 13.20 3.62
C ASN A 66 8.88 13.25 4.34
N ALA A 67 7.93 12.37 3.97
CA ALA A 67 6.63 12.31 4.64
C ALA A 67 6.73 11.96 6.13
N PHE A 68 7.77 11.23 6.55
CA PHE A 68 7.99 10.86 7.95
C PHE A 68 8.90 11.81 8.74
N ASN A 69 9.62 12.74 8.08
CA ASN A 69 10.64 13.55 8.77
C ASN A 69 10.49 15.06 8.55
N LEU A 70 9.79 15.49 7.50
CA LEU A 70 9.80 16.88 7.05
C LEU A 70 8.40 17.42 6.75
N ASN A 71 7.54 16.60 6.15
CA ASN A 71 6.20 17.04 5.81
C ASN A 71 5.31 17.05 7.05
N GLU A 72 4.42 18.02 7.11
CA GLU A 72 3.25 17.98 7.98
C GLU A 72 2.20 17.06 7.34
N GLU A 73 1.91 15.94 7.99
CA GLU A 73 1.02 14.90 7.47
C GLU A 73 0.05 14.42 8.55
N VAL A 74 -1.09 13.87 8.14
CA VAL A 74 -2.02 13.20 9.04
C VAL A 74 -2.25 11.76 8.60
N SER A 75 -2.33 10.87 9.58
CA SER A 75 -2.70 9.47 9.40
C SER A 75 -3.78 9.10 10.38
N VAL A 76 -4.71 8.26 9.93
CA VAL A 76 -5.68 7.58 10.79
C VAL A 76 -5.35 6.10 10.78
N ILE A 77 -5.28 5.51 11.96
CA ILE A 77 -5.24 4.06 12.17
C ILE A 77 -6.59 3.66 12.75
N THR A 78 -7.27 2.72 12.11
CA THR A 78 -8.58 2.24 12.56
C THR A 78 -8.74 0.76 12.29
N ASN A 79 -9.51 0.10 13.15
CA ASN A 79 -9.99 -1.27 13.00
C ASN A 79 -11.52 -1.31 13.02
N GLU A 80 -12.19 -0.18 12.77
CA GLU A 80 -13.65 -0.10 12.71
C GLU A 80 -14.15 -0.96 11.54
N PRO A 81 -15.03 -1.96 11.78
CA PRO A 81 -15.36 -2.99 10.80
C PRO A 81 -15.93 -2.46 9.48
N GLU A 82 -16.78 -1.43 9.51
CA GLU A 82 -17.37 -0.86 8.29
C GLU A 82 -16.29 -0.22 7.40
N THR A 83 -15.40 0.57 8.02
CA THR A 83 -14.29 1.24 7.35
C THR A 83 -13.31 0.24 6.76
N VAL A 84 -12.96 -0.80 7.53
CA VAL A 84 -12.10 -1.90 7.07
C VAL A 84 -12.69 -2.57 5.84
N ASN A 85 -13.96 -2.97 5.89
CA ASN A 85 -14.64 -3.65 4.78
C ASN A 85 -14.69 -2.78 3.53
N ARG A 86 -15.04 -1.51 3.67
CA ARG A 86 -15.16 -0.57 2.55
C ARG A 86 -13.82 -0.29 1.87
N LEU A 87 -12.75 -0.06 2.65
CA LEU A 87 -11.42 0.21 2.08
C LEU A 87 -10.74 -1.06 1.55
N LYS A 88 -11.02 -2.22 2.14
CA LYS A 88 -10.63 -3.52 1.56
C LYS A 88 -11.29 -3.73 0.20
N GLN A 89 -12.60 -3.50 0.09
CA GLN A 89 -13.30 -3.64 -1.19
C GLN A 89 -12.76 -2.65 -2.24
N TYR A 90 -12.47 -1.41 -1.84
CA TYR A 90 -11.79 -0.44 -2.72
C TYR A 90 -10.45 -0.97 -3.24
N PHE A 91 -9.60 -1.51 -2.36
CA PHE A 91 -8.34 -2.11 -2.76
C PHE A 91 -8.52 -3.32 -3.67
N ASP A 92 -9.43 -4.24 -3.33
CA ASP A 92 -9.72 -5.45 -4.10
C ASP A 92 -10.22 -5.11 -5.52
N ASN A 93 -11.04 -4.06 -5.66
CA ASN A 93 -11.49 -3.57 -6.97
C ASN A 93 -10.33 -3.04 -7.81
N LEU A 94 -9.43 -2.24 -7.22
CA LEU A 94 -8.21 -1.80 -7.91
C LEU A 94 -7.33 -2.99 -8.27
N TRP A 95 -7.17 -3.93 -7.34
CA TRP A 95 -6.38 -5.13 -7.55
C TRP A 95 -6.94 -5.97 -8.68
N SER A 96 -8.26 -6.12 -8.82
CA SER A 96 -8.86 -6.90 -9.91
C SER A 96 -8.77 -6.20 -11.28
N LEU A 97 -8.61 -4.88 -11.30
CA LEU A 97 -8.59 -4.10 -12.54
C LEU A 97 -7.22 -4.11 -13.23
N TYR A 98 -6.14 -4.23 -12.45
CA TYR A 98 -4.76 -4.32 -12.95
C TYR A 98 -4.25 -5.75 -12.86
#